data_AF-A0A367Z3Z7-F1
#
_entry.id   AF-A0A367Z3Z7-F1
#
_cell.length_a   1.000
_cell.length_b   1.000
_cell.length_c   1.000
_cell.angle_alpha   90.00
_cell.angle_beta   90.00
_cell.angle_gamma   90.00
#
_symmetry.space_group_name_H-M   'P 1'
#
loop_
_entity.id
_entity.type
_entity.pdbx_description
1 polymer ?
#
loop_
_entity_poly.entity_id
_entity_poly.type
_entity_poly.pdbx_seq_one_letter_code
_entity_poly.pdbx_strand_id
1 'polypeptide(L)' 'MITTGKPLAEINQQAIRLLYQELGVVNAVRFLKQFTVGFGDYIQEREVLFGSKTLDQIVNEIEQRRKPS' A
#
# COMPACT_ATOMS: atom_id res chain seq x y z
N MET A 1 4.15 -16.11 -23.47
CA MET A 1 4.59 -16.90 -22.30
C MET A 1 3.79 -16.40 -21.11
N ILE A 2 2.90 -17.22 -20.54
CA ILE A 2 2.16 -16.82 -19.33
C ILE A 2 3.08 -17.18 -18.16
N THR A 3 3.63 -16.18 -17.49
CA THR A 3 4.47 -16.40 -16.31
C THR A 3 3.57 -16.95 -15.21
N THR A 4 3.59 -18.27 -15.00
CA THR A 4 2.91 -18.89 -13.86
C THR A 4 3.66 -18.46 -12.61
N GLY A 5 3.22 -17.37 -11.99
CA GLY A 5 3.81 -16.86 -10.77
C GLY A 5 3.75 -17.91 -9.66
N LYS A 6 4.78 -17.93 -8.82
CA LYS A 6 4.83 -18.79 -7.64
C LYS A 6 3.55 -18.58 -6.80
N PRO A 7 2.89 -19.64 -6.31
CA PRO A 7 1.72 -19.50 -5.45
C PRO A 7 2.02 -18.59 -4.25
N LEU A 8 1.07 -17.72 -3.90
CA LEU A 8 1.22 -16.81 -2.76
C LEU A 8 1.55 -17.55 -1.46
N ALA A 9 1.03 -18.76 -1.29
CA ALA A 9 1.33 -19.61 -0.13
C ALA A 9 2.82 -19.93 -0.01
N GLU A 10 3.50 -20.21 -1.13
CA GLU A 10 4.93 -20.52 -1.13
C GLU A 10 5.79 -19.26 -0.88
N ILE A 11 5.36 -18.11 -1.41
CA ILE A 11 6.01 -16.82 -1.13
C ILE A 11 5.89 -16.49 0.37
N ASN A 12 4.71 -16.67 0.96
CA ASN A 12 4.47 -16.44 2.37
C ASN A 12 5.30 -17.37 3.26
N GLN A 13 5.38 -18.66 2.90
CA GLN A 13 6.20 -19.61 3.65
C GLN A 13 7.69 -19.23 3.60
N GLN A 14 8.18 -18.81 2.44
CA GLN A 14 9.55 -18.34 2.29
C GLN A 14 9.81 -17.07 3.13
N ALA A 15 8.89 -16.10 3.09
CA ALA A 15 9.00 -14.86 3.86
C ALA A 15 9.03 -15.11 5.38
N ILE A 16 8.16 -15.99 5.90
CA ILE A 16 8.13 -16.33 7.33
C ILE A 16 9.45 -16.98 7.77
N ARG A 17 10.03 -17.86 6.94
CA ARG A 17 11.33 -18.48 7.24
C ARG A 17 12.45 -17.44 7.34
N LEU A 18 12.48 -16.49 6.39
CA LEU A 18 13.46 -15.40 6.41
C LEU A 18 13.29 -14.53 7.67
N LEU A 19 12.05 -14.19 8.05
CA LEU A 19 11.78 -13.46 9.28
C LEU A 19 12.28 -14.19 10.53
N TYR A 20 12.12 -15.53 10.59
CA TYR A 20 12.66 -16.33 11.69
C TYR A 20 14.18 -16.34 11.72
N GLN A 21 14.85 -16.39 10.56
CA GLN A 21 16.31 -16.38 10.45
C GLN A 21 16.90 -15.04 10.89
N GLU A 22 16.32 -13.93 10.44
CA GLU A 22 16.89 -12.60 10.66
C GLU A 22 16.51 -11.99 12.01
N LEU A 23 15.28 -12.21 12.49
CA LEU A 23 14.77 -11.56 13.71
C LEU A 23 14.76 -12.50 14.93
N GLY A 24 14.87 -13.81 14.70
CA GLY A 24 14.53 -14.82 15.70
C GLY A 24 13.02 -14.97 15.91
N VAL A 25 12.61 -16.15 16.39
CA VAL A 25 11.18 -16.54 16.48
C VAL A 25 10.36 -15.54 17.31
N VAL A 26 10.89 -15.05 18.43
CA VAL A 26 10.17 -14.12 19.33
C VAL A 26 9.86 -12.80 18.64
N ASN A 27 10.85 -12.17 17.99
CA ASN A 27 10.64 -10.88 17.34
C ASN A 27 9.86 -10.99 16.04
N ALA A 28 10.03 -12.08 15.28
CA ALA A 28 9.24 -12.35 14.08
C ALA A 28 7.74 -12.48 14.40
N VAL A 29 7.39 -13.18 15.49
CA VAL A 29 5.98 -13.26 15.94
C VAL A 29 5.44 -11.91 16.39
N ARG A 30 6.25 -11.08 17.07
CA ARG A 30 5.85 -9.71 17.43
C ARG A 30 5.62 -8.84 16.19
N PHE A 31 6.51 -8.92 15.20
CA PHE A 31 6.40 -8.22 13.92
C PHE A 31 5.10 -8.59 13.18
N LEU A 32 4.81 -9.89 13.05
CA LEU A 32 3.58 -10.35 12.39
C LEU A 32 2.29 -9.95 13.14
N LYS A 33 2.38 -9.76 14.45
CA LYS A 33 1.25 -9.34 15.32
C LYS A 33 1.17 -7.84 15.52
N GLN A 34 2.06 -7.06 14.90
CA GLN A 34 2.05 -5.62 15.03
C GLN A 34 0.89 -5.04 14.23
N PHE A 35 -0.22 -4.77 14.92
CA PHE A 35 -1.26 -3.88 14.43
C PHE A 35 -0.91 -2.48 14.90
N THR A 36 -0.55 -1.61 13.96
CA THR A 36 -0.43 -0.19 14.26
C THR A 36 -1.83 0.42 14.17
N VAL A 37 -2.13 1.34 15.09
CA VAL A 37 -3.10 2.40 14.78
C VAL A 37 -2.46 3.11 13.59
N GLY A 38 -3.02 2.96 12.38
CA GLY A 38 -2.50 3.61 11.19
C GLY A 38 -2.20 5.09 11.49
N PHE A 39 -1.11 5.60 10.93
CA PHE A 39 -0.77 7.02 11.09
C PHE A 39 -1.39 7.82 9.94
N GLY A 40 -1.62 9.11 10.18
CA GLY A 40 -2.19 10.03 9.20
C GLY A 40 -3.54 10.57 9.64
N ASP A 41 -3.80 11.81 9.25
CA ASP A 41 -5.11 12.44 9.41
C ASP A 41 -5.70 12.55 8.01
N TYR A 42 -6.42 11.50 7.60
CA TYR A 42 -7.05 11.45 6.29
C TYR A 42 -8.02 12.62 6.08
N ILE A 43 -8.63 13.17 7.14
CA ILE A 43 -9.53 14.31 7.02
C ILE A 43 -8.74 15.56 6.62
N GLN A 44 -7.64 15.85 7.33
CA GLN A 44 -6.75 16.97 6.98
C GLN A 44 -6.10 16.77 5.60
N GLU A 45 -5.59 15.57 5.33
CA GLU A 45 -4.94 15.25 4.05
C GLU A 45 -5.93 15.40 2.88
N ARG A 46 -7.15 14.90 3.03
CA ARG A 46 -8.21 15.05 2.03
C ARG A 46 -8.59 16.51 1.82
N GLU A 47 -8.67 17.30 2.88
CA GLU A 47 -9.00 18.72 2.79
C GLU A 47 -7.91 19.50 2.02
N VAL A 48 -6.64 19.25 2.32
CA VAL A 48 -5.51 19.87 1.60
C VAL A 48 -5.53 19.50 0.11
N LEU A 49 -5.84 18.25 -0.23
CA LEU A 49 -5.82 17.77 -1.62
C LEU A 49 -7.06 18.19 -2.43
N PHE A 50 -8.24 18.22 -1.80
CA PHE A 50 -9.52 18.29 -2.51
C PHE A 50 -10.54 19.29 -1.94
N GLY A 51 -10.32 19.86 -0.76
CA GLY A 51 -11.31 20.70 -0.07
C GLY A 51 -11.79 21.92 -0.86
N SER A 52 -10.89 22.48 -1.67
CA SER A 52 -11.19 23.62 -2.55
C SER A 52 -11.61 23.22 -3.97
N LYS A 53 -11.61 21.93 -4.32
CA LYS A 53 -11.88 21.45 -5.68
C LYS A 53 -13.34 21.02 -5.83
N THR A 54 -14.00 21.52 -6.87
CA THR A 54 -15.27 20.94 -7.33
C THR A 54 -15.03 19.65 -8.09
N LEU A 55 -16.06 18.81 -8.19
CA LEU A 55 -16.00 17.60 -9.01
C LEU A 55 -15.60 17.91 -10.46
N ASP A 56 -16.17 18.97 -11.05
CA ASP A 56 -15.88 19.38 -12.42
C ASP A 56 -14.40 19.76 -12.61
N GLN A 57 -13.79 20.44 -11.63
CA GLN A 57 -12.37 20.75 -11.66
C GLN A 57 -11.50 19.49 -11.63
N ILE A 58 -11.86 18.51 -10.81
CA ILE A 58 -11.15 17.22 -10.74
C ILE A 58 -11.24 16.48 -12.07
N VAL A 59 -12.45 16.42 -12.67
CA VAL A 59 -12.67 15.78 -13.97
C VAL A 59 -11.87 16.47 -15.06
N ASN A 60 -11.88 17.81 -15.09
CA ASN A 60 -11.10 18.58 -16.06
C ASN A 60 -9.59 18.35 -15.94
N GLU A 61 -9.06 18.25 -14.72
CA GLU A 61 -7.64 17.93 -14.48
C GLU A 61 -7.27 16.53 -15.00
N ILE A 62 -8.14 15.54 -14.82
CA ILE A 62 -7.95 14.18 -15.36
C ILE A 62 -7.92 14.22 -16.90
N GLU A 63 -8.86 14.92 -17.52
CA GLU A 63 -8.93 15.04 -18.98
C GLU A 63 -7.74 15.80 -19.56
N GLN A 64 -7.23 16.83 -18.88
CA GLN A 64 -6.02 17.54 -19.30
C GLN A 64 -4.79 16.62 -19.30
N ARG A 65 -4.65 15.73 -18.30
CA ARG A 65 -3.54 14.75 -18.24
C ARG A 65 -3.60 13.69 -19.34
N ARG A 66 -4.79 13.44 -19.90
CA ARG A 66 -5.00 12.45 -20.97
C ARG A 66 -4.66 12.99 -22.36
N LYS A 67 -4.62 14.31 -22.54
CA LYS A 67 -4.28 14.92 -23.83
C LYS A 67 -2.78 14.71 -24.10
N PRO A 68 -2.41 14.09 -25.23
CA PRO A 68 -1.01 14.05 -25.64
C PRO A 68 -0.49 15.47 -25.88
N SER A 69 0.78 15.69 -25.53
CA SER A 69 1.49 16.96 -25.76
C SER A 69 1.49 17.39 -27.22
#